data_AF-A0A1M5E0W0-F1
#
_entry.id   AF-A0A1M5E0W0-F1
#
_cell.length_a   1.000
_cell.length_b   1.000
_cell.length_c   1.000
_cell.angle_alpha   90.00
_cell.angle_beta   90.00
_cell.angle_gamma   90.00
#
_symmetry.space_group_name_H-M   'P 1'
#
loop_
_entity.id
_entity.type
_entity.pdbx_description
1 polymer ?
#
loop_
_entity_poly.entity_id
_entity_poly.type
_entity_poly.pdbx_seq_one_letter_code
_entity_poly.pdbx_strand_id
1 'polypeptide(L)'
;MYFYINFNLGINQNICFTMTKIMFDYTKSVLERVSFDPKLFCKELEKAIKMLLPYEMEQLREWLISFTLEKPELRQYLLIVNS
;
A
#
# COMPACT_ATOMS: atom_id res chain seq x y z
N MET A 1 -9.35 12.75 -6.71
CA MET A 1 -9.41 11.94 -5.48
C MET A 1 -8.03 11.79 -4.88
N TYR A 2 -7.18 12.78 -5.12
CA TYR A 2 -6.96 13.93 -4.22
C TYR A 2 -5.94 13.42 -3.20
N PHE A 3 -4.64 13.60 -3.49
CA PHE A 3 -3.94 14.74 -2.89
C PHE A 3 -4.43 14.82 -1.46
N TYR A 4 -3.74 14.12 -0.53
CA TYR A 4 -3.95 14.23 0.91
C TYR A 4 -4.78 15.47 1.19
N ILE A 5 -6.05 15.31 1.58
CA ILE A 5 -6.82 16.44 2.08
C ILE A 5 -5.88 17.16 3.02
N ASN A 6 -5.51 18.36 2.59
CA ASN A 6 -4.35 19.15 2.94
C ASN A 6 -3.67 18.77 4.26
N PHE A 7 -2.34 18.71 4.22
CA PHE A 7 -1.40 18.59 5.34
C PHE A 7 -1.64 19.55 6.54
N ASN A 8 -2.74 20.32 6.63
CA ASN A 8 -3.08 21.19 7.75
C ASN A 8 -4.60 21.49 7.85
N LEU A 9 -5.46 20.51 8.16
CA LEU A 9 -6.76 20.84 8.77
C LEU A 9 -7.08 19.83 9.86
N GLY A 10 -7.39 20.32 11.07
CA GLY A 10 -7.63 19.53 12.27
C GLY A 10 -8.79 18.56 12.15
N ILE A 11 -8.51 17.36 11.61
CA ILE A 11 -9.45 16.25 11.56
C ILE A 11 -9.38 15.45 12.86
N ASN A 12 -10.54 15.19 13.45
CA ASN A 12 -10.71 14.38 14.65
C ASN A 12 -10.07 12.99 14.44
N GLN A 13 -9.21 12.54 15.37
CA GLN A 13 -8.39 11.32 15.20
C GLN A 13 -9.20 10.07 14.81
N ASN A 14 -10.47 9.99 15.21
CA ASN A 14 -11.39 8.90 14.88
C ASN A 14 -11.80 8.85 13.38
N ILE A 15 -11.88 9.99 12.71
CA ILE A 15 -12.25 10.07 11.28
C ILE A 15 -11.05 9.72 10.41
N CYS A 16 -9.84 10.14 10.82
CA CYS A 16 -8.59 9.79 10.16
C CYS A 16 -8.37 8.26 10.18
N PHE A 17 -8.59 7.60 11.33
CA PHE A 17 -8.46 6.14 11.42
C PHE A 17 -9.38 5.36 10.45
N THR A 18 -10.59 5.88 10.19
CA THR A 18 -11.54 5.22 9.28
C THR A 18 -11.10 5.36 7.81
N MET A 19 -10.58 6.51 7.42
CA MET A 19 -10.12 6.77 6.04
C MET A 19 -8.85 6.00 5.67
N THR A 20 -8.01 5.75 6.66
CA THR A 20 -6.70 5.13 6.50
C THR A 20 -6.82 3.62 6.31
N LYS A 21 -7.75 3.00 7.04
CA LYS A 21 -8.18 1.63 6.75
C LYS A 21 -8.73 1.45 5.33
N ILE A 22 -9.55 2.39 4.86
CA ILE A 22 -10.14 2.32 3.50
C ILE A 22 -9.07 2.41 2.42
N MET A 23 -8.09 3.32 2.56
CA MET A 23 -7.01 3.47 1.57
C MET A 23 -6.08 2.26 1.53
N PHE A 24 -5.78 1.68 2.70
CA PHE A 24 -4.97 0.48 2.80
C PHE A 24 -5.68 -0.75 2.22
N ASP A 25 -6.96 -0.96 2.53
CA ASP A 25 -7.76 -2.09 2.00
C ASP A 25 -7.94 -1.98 0.48
N TYR A 26 -8.14 -0.76 -0.05
CA TYR A 26 -8.16 -0.52 -1.49
C TYR A 26 -6.82 -0.90 -2.13
N THR A 27 -5.71 -0.48 -1.53
CA THR A 27 -4.37 -0.77 -2.01
C THR A 27 -4.11 -2.27 -2.06
N LYS A 28 -4.44 -3.01 -0.99
CA LYS A 28 -4.33 -4.48 -0.97
C LYS A 28 -5.13 -5.12 -2.10
N SER A 29 -6.40 -4.74 -2.24
CA SER A 29 -7.27 -5.35 -3.24
C SER A 29 -6.79 -5.09 -4.67
N VAL A 30 -6.19 -3.93 -4.94
CA VAL A 30 -5.55 -3.65 -6.24
C VAL A 30 -4.34 -4.56 -6.42
N LEU A 31 -3.43 -4.63 -5.44
CA LEU A 31 -2.21 -5.45 -5.51
C LEU A 31 -2.53 -6.95 -5.68
N GLU A 32 -3.51 -7.46 -4.95
CA GLU A 32 -4.02 -8.83 -5.10
C GLU A 32 -4.53 -9.09 -6.51
N ARG A 33 -5.36 -8.18 -7.04
CA ARG A 33 -5.93 -8.31 -8.39
C ARG A 33 -4.86 -8.28 -9.48
N VAL A 34 -3.80 -7.50 -9.34
CA VAL A 34 -2.72 -7.43 -10.34
C VAL A 34 -1.58 -8.42 -10.08
N SER A 35 -1.65 -9.21 -9.00
CA SER A 35 -0.58 -10.14 -8.59
C SER A 35 -0.31 -11.29 -9.56
N PHE A 36 -1.11 -11.46 -10.61
CA PHE A 36 -0.85 -12.42 -11.68
C PHE A 36 0.19 -11.91 -12.70
N ASP A 37 0.40 -10.59 -12.80
CA ASP A 37 1.39 -9.98 -13.70
C ASP A 37 2.45 -9.23 -12.87
N PRO A 38 3.66 -9.79 -12.72
CA PRO A 38 4.76 -9.17 -11.99
C PRO A 38 5.08 -7.73 -12.41
N LYS A 39 4.97 -7.40 -13.70
CA LYS A 39 5.27 -6.04 -14.20
C LYS A 39 4.17 -5.06 -13.82
N LEU A 40 2.91 -5.48 -13.87
CA LEU A 40 1.79 -4.65 -13.45
C LEU A 40 1.78 -4.48 -11.92
N PHE A 41 2.08 -5.55 -11.19
CA PHE A 41 2.23 -5.53 -9.73
C PHE A 41 3.26 -4.50 -9.29
N CYS A 42 4.44 -4.48 -9.92
CA CYS A 42 5.48 -3.48 -9.63
C CYS A 42 4.97 -2.04 -9.81
N LYS A 43 4.24 -1.76 -10.89
CA LYS A 43 3.71 -0.42 -11.18
C LYS A 43 2.66 0.03 -10.14
N GLU A 44 1.76 -0.86 -9.73
CA GLU A 44 0.77 -0.53 -8.72
C GLU A 44 1.40 -0.45 -7.32
N LEU A 45 2.42 -1.24 -7.03
CA LEU A 45 3.19 -1.16 -5.79
C LEU A 45 3.92 0.19 -5.67
N GLU A 46 4.57 0.67 -6.73
CA GLU A 46 5.19 2.00 -6.73
C GLU A 46 4.18 3.13 -6.51
N LYS A 47 2.96 2.98 -7.03
CA LYS A 47 1.86 3.94 -6.76
C LYS A 47 1.42 3.87 -5.31
N ALA A 48 1.26 2.68 -4.76
CA ALA A 48 0.92 2.46 -3.35
C ALA A 48 1.94 3.14 -2.43
N ILE A 49 3.23 2.97 -2.70
CA ILE A 49 4.31 3.57 -1.90
C ILE A 49 4.24 5.10 -1.90
N LYS A 50 3.87 5.71 -3.03
CA LYS A 50 3.71 7.16 -3.16
C LYS A 50 2.40 7.68 -2.55
N MET A 51 1.40 6.80 -2.35
CA MET A 51 0.06 7.16 -1.89
C MET A 51 -0.11 7.00 -0.38
N LEU A 52 0.45 5.93 0.19
CA LEU A 52 0.25 5.54 1.58
C LEU A 52 0.98 6.44 2.58
N LEU A 53 0.39 6.57 3.76
CA LEU A 53 1.02 7.20 4.93
C LEU A 53 2.16 6.34 5.50
N PRO A 54 3.11 6.91 6.25
CA PRO A 54 4.24 6.16 6.81
C PRO A 54 3.84 4.94 7.67
N TYR A 55 2.76 5.01 8.44
CA TYR A 55 2.30 3.87 9.24
C TYR A 55 1.57 2.82 8.40
N GLU A 56 0.92 3.22 7.30
CA GLU A 56 0.28 2.27 6.36
C GLU A 56 1.33 1.57 5.52
N MET A 57 2.43 2.25 5.21
CA MET A 57 3.60 1.68 4.56
C MET A 57 4.20 0.55 5.38
N GLU A 58 4.31 0.71 6.70
CA GLU A 58 4.79 -0.37 7.57
C GLU A 58 3.83 -1.57 7.55
N GLN A 59 2.52 -1.34 7.62
CA GLN A 59 1.53 -2.40 7.47
C GLN A 59 1.57 -3.07 6.08
N LEU A 60 1.85 -2.30 5.03
CA LEU A 60 1.98 -2.81 3.67
C LEU A 60 3.20 -3.73 3.56
N ARG A 61 4.32 -3.37 4.19
CA ARG A 61 5.53 -4.20 4.23
C ARG A 61 5.26 -5.55 4.87
N GLU A 62 4.66 -5.56 6.07
CA GLU A 62 4.33 -6.81 6.77
C GLU A 62 3.39 -7.71 5.95
N TRP A 63 2.37 -7.09 5.33
CA TRP A 63 1.45 -7.81 4.47
C TRP A 63 2.14 -8.37 3.22
N LEU A 64 3.00 -7.59 2.55
CA LEU A 64 3.73 -8.03 1.37
C LEU A 64 4.70 -9.18 1.67
N ILE A 65 5.38 -9.14 2.82
CA ILE A 65 6.24 -10.25 3.25
C ILE A 65 5.40 -11.53 3.33
N SER A 66 4.25 -11.48 4.00
CA SER A 66 3.34 -12.64 4.12
C SER A 66 2.79 -13.08 2.75
N PHE A 67 2.37 -12.13 1.91
CA PHE A 67 1.77 -12.39 0.60
C PHE A 67 2.76 -13.02 -0.40
N THR A 68 4.04 -12.63 -0.34
CA THR A 68 5.10 -13.14 -1.23
C THR A 68 5.76 -14.43 -0.71
N LEU A 69 5.39 -14.91 0.48
CA LEU A 69 5.79 -16.26 0.92
C LEU A 69 5.20 -17.32 -0.01
N GLU A 70 3.94 -17.15 -0.40
CA GLU A 70 3.20 -18.05 -1.31
C GLU A 70 3.55 -17.84 -2.79
N LYS A 71 4.19 -16.71 -3.13
CA LYS A 71 4.52 -16.28 -4.50
C LYS A 71 5.98 -15.85 -4.63
N PRO A 72 6.93 -16.80 -4.75
CA PRO A 72 8.36 -16.50 -4.78
C PRO A 72 8.76 -15.56 -5.93
N GLU A 73 8.04 -15.55 -7.04
CA GLU A 73 8.25 -14.67 -8.19
C GLU A 73 8.08 -13.18 -7.88
N LEU A 74 7.33 -12.85 -6.81
CA LEU A 74 7.08 -11.48 -6.38
C LEU A 74 8.08 -10.99 -5.32
N ARG A 75 8.91 -11.86 -4.75
CA ARG A 75 9.85 -11.51 -3.66
C ARG A 75 10.85 -10.43 -4.05
N GLN A 76 11.23 -10.36 -5.32
CA GLN A 76 12.11 -9.31 -5.85
C GLN A 76 11.54 -7.89 -5.66
N TYR A 77 10.21 -7.74 -5.61
CA TYR A 77 9.56 -6.44 -5.43
C TYR A 77 9.48 -5.99 -3.98
N LEU A 78 9.75 -6.87 -3.00
CA LEU A 78 9.87 -6.48 -1.58
C LEU A 78 11.00 -5.46 -1.36
N LEU A 79 12.06 -5.54 -2.16
CA LEU A 79 13.22 -4.64 -2.07
C LEU A 79 12.84 -3.18 -2.37
N ILE A 80 11.82 -2.96 -3.21
CA ILE A 80 11.35 -1.63 -3.60
C ILE A 80 10.72 -0.92 -2.40
N VAL A 81 10.06 -1.66 -1.51
CA VAL A 81 9.42 -1.10 -0.32
C VAL A 81 10.43 -0.81 0.79
N ASN A 82 11.60 -1.45 0.78
CA ASN A 82 12.65 -1.29 1.80
C ASN A 82 13.72 -0.24 1.47
N SER A 83 13.67 0.38 0.28
CA SER A 83 14.62 1.42 -0.15
C SER A 83 14.23 2.83 0.32
#